data_AF-A0A2I0PJV3-F1
#
_entry.id   AF-A0A2I0PJV3-F1
#
_cell.length_a   1.000
_cell.length_b   1.000
_cell.length_c   1.000
_cell.angle_alpha   90.00
_cell.angle_beta   90.00
_cell.angle_gamma   90.00
#
_symmetry.space_group_name_H-M   'P 1'
#
loop_
_entity.id
_entity.type
_entity.pdbx_description
1 polymer ?
#
loop_
_entity_poly.entity_id
_entity_poly.type
_entity_poly.pdbx_seq_one_letter_code
_entity_poly.pdbx_strand_id
1 'polypeptide(L)'
;MQILKKYSIQPNNTHLYDLAFLHESYSNENGLSECYDRLEYLGDAVLDLVVSEFLYNMDSSLNEGELTRKRSNYVCKKALYTYSMELGLDNHVKLGVGEQLSRREIDSIIADVFESFIGALYLDQGLSMVKEFLSKTVIPHIENKDIFFYDYKSELKQLCDKKDLKLSYDLIKEEGRPHDKTFTMAAIINSKSYGLSSGGSKKEAEQNAAKIALDKL
;
A
#
# COMPACT_ATOMS: atom_id res chain seq x y z
N MET A 1 -24.37 -2.37 2.00
CA MET A 1 -23.28 -2.00 2.92
C MET A 1 -23.50 -0.59 3.48
N GLN A 2 -23.11 -0.30 4.72
CA GLN A 2 -23.31 1.04 5.32
C GLN A 2 -22.47 2.13 4.63
N ILE A 3 -21.27 1.78 4.16
CA ILE A 3 -20.38 2.70 3.46
C ILE A 3 -21.01 3.32 2.21
N LEU A 4 -21.72 2.53 1.39
CA LEU A 4 -22.38 3.03 0.18
C LEU A 4 -23.36 4.15 0.50
N LYS A 5 -24.16 3.99 1.57
CA LYS A 5 -25.09 5.03 2.03
C LYS A 5 -24.36 6.27 2.56
N LYS A 6 -23.29 6.08 3.33
CA LYS A 6 -22.49 7.19 3.91
C LYS A 6 -21.94 8.12 2.81
N TYR A 7 -21.57 7.57 1.67
CA TYR A 7 -21.02 8.33 0.55
C TYR A 7 -22.01 8.56 -0.60
N SER A 8 -23.31 8.38 -0.36
CA SER A 8 -24.37 8.59 -1.36
C SER A 8 -24.20 7.77 -2.66
N ILE A 9 -23.54 6.61 -2.57
CA ILE A 9 -23.35 5.69 -3.69
C ILE A 9 -24.60 4.83 -3.84
N GLN A 10 -25.27 4.95 -5.00
CA GLN A 10 -26.40 4.10 -5.37
C GLN A 10 -25.93 3.06 -6.38
N PRO A 11 -25.65 1.82 -5.94
CA PRO A 11 -25.02 0.82 -6.79
C PRO A 11 -25.92 0.42 -7.96
N ASN A 12 -25.40 0.47 -9.20
CA ASN A 12 -26.11 -0.04 -10.38
C ASN A 12 -25.98 -1.57 -10.46
N ASN A 13 -24.82 -2.08 -10.05
CA ASN A 13 -24.51 -3.50 -9.95
C ASN A 13 -23.95 -3.84 -8.56
N THR A 14 -24.79 -4.41 -7.70
CA THR A 14 -24.40 -4.81 -6.33
C THR A 14 -23.34 -5.91 -6.30
N HIS A 15 -23.26 -6.76 -7.35
CA HIS A 15 -22.29 -7.85 -7.43
C HIS A 15 -20.85 -7.35 -7.38
N LEU A 16 -20.55 -6.20 -8.01
CA LEU A 16 -19.20 -5.62 -7.98
C LEU A 16 -18.75 -5.31 -6.55
N TYR A 17 -19.66 -4.81 -5.73
CA TYR A 17 -19.38 -4.48 -4.34
C TYR A 17 -19.33 -5.71 -3.45
N ASP A 18 -20.06 -6.79 -3.74
CA ASP A 18 -19.89 -8.05 -3.02
C ASP A 18 -18.58 -8.76 -3.40
N LEU A 19 -18.20 -8.70 -4.68
CA LEU A 19 -16.97 -9.27 -5.21
C LEU A 19 -15.73 -8.58 -4.64
N ALA A 20 -15.79 -7.26 -4.38
CA ALA A 20 -14.67 -6.48 -3.86
C ALA A 20 -14.15 -6.94 -2.48
N PHE A 21 -14.89 -7.79 -1.77
CA PHE A 21 -14.52 -8.32 -0.45
C PHE A 21 -14.29 -9.83 -0.46
N LEU A 22 -14.25 -10.45 -1.64
CA LEU A 22 -14.17 -11.89 -1.79
C LEU A 22 -12.73 -12.34 -2.02
N HIS A 23 -12.05 -12.75 -0.94
CA HIS A 23 -10.67 -13.27 -1.04
C HIS A 23 -10.65 -14.65 -1.71
N GLU A 24 -9.56 -14.96 -2.42
CA GLU A 24 -9.38 -16.24 -3.13
C GLU A 24 -9.62 -17.46 -2.23
N SER A 25 -9.22 -17.40 -0.94
CA SER A 25 -9.44 -18.50 0.01
C SER A 25 -10.93 -18.83 0.19
N TYR A 26 -11.78 -17.79 0.24
CA TYR A 26 -13.22 -17.98 0.38
C TYR A 26 -13.80 -18.56 -0.91
N SER A 27 -13.36 -18.05 -2.05
CA SER A 27 -13.80 -18.52 -3.36
C SER A 27 -13.48 -20.00 -3.57
N ASN A 28 -12.24 -20.40 -3.26
CA ASN A 28 -11.79 -21.78 -3.35
C ASN A 28 -12.61 -22.71 -2.43
N GLU A 29 -12.86 -22.31 -1.18
CA GLU A 29 -13.64 -23.09 -0.21
C GLU A 29 -15.10 -23.27 -0.64
N ASN A 30 -15.68 -22.28 -1.32
CA ASN A 30 -17.09 -22.27 -1.73
C ASN A 30 -17.30 -22.64 -3.20
N GLY A 31 -16.26 -23.06 -3.93
CA GLY A 31 -16.36 -23.43 -5.34
C GLY A 31 -16.73 -22.27 -6.28
N LEU A 32 -16.37 -21.04 -5.91
CA LEU A 32 -16.57 -19.84 -6.73
C LEU A 32 -15.37 -19.63 -7.64
N SER A 33 -15.64 -19.12 -8.85
CA SER A 33 -14.60 -18.82 -9.85
C SER A 33 -14.11 -17.37 -9.85
N GLU A 34 -14.68 -16.54 -8.99
CA GLU A 34 -14.38 -15.11 -8.92
C GLU A 34 -13.79 -14.76 -7.56
N CYS A 35 -12.85 -13.82 -7.54
CA CYS A 35 -12.29 -13.17 -6.35
C CYS A 35 -12.00 -11.71 -6.68
N TYR A 36 -11.58 -10.95 -5.68
CA TYR A 36 -11.42 -9.51 -5.80
C TYR A 36 -10.21 -9.08 -6.65
N ASP A 37 -9.27 -9.97 -6.98
CA ASP A 37 -7.95 -9.65 -7.57
C ASP A 37 -8.03 -8.81 -8.85
N ARG A 38 -9.02 -9.07 -9.71
CA ARG A 38 -9.20 -8.29 -10.94
C ARG A 38 -9.68 -6.87 -10.67
N LEU A 39 -10.48 -6.70 -9.63
CA LEU A 39 -10.94 -5.38 -9.18
C LEU A 39 -9.80 -4.64 -8.48
N GLU A 40 -8.99 -5.33 -7.65
CA GLU A 40 -7.78 -4.78 -7.03
C GLU A 40 -6.83 -4.24 -8.10
N TYR A 41 -6.47 -5.06 -9.08
CA TYR A 41 -5.60 -4.67 -10.20
C TYR A 41 -6.07 -3.39 -10.91
N LEU A 42 -7.38 -3.27 -11.17
CA LEU A 42 -7.94 -2.07 -11.80
C LEU A 42 -7.97 -0.89 -10.82
N GLY A 43 -8.34 -1.16 -9.57
CA GLY A 43 -8.48 -0.18 -8.51
C GLY A 43 -7.19 0.52 -8.15
N ASP A 44 -6.07 -0.22 -8.10
CA ASP A 44 -4.72 0.34 -7.94
C ASP A 44 -4.43 1.40 -9.00
N ALA A 45 -4.59 1.05 -10.29
CA ALA A 45 -4.36 1.99 -11.38
C ALA A 45 -5.26 3.23 -11.33
N VAL A 46 -6.53 3.07 -10.95
CA VAL A 46 -7.48 4.18 -10.79
C VAL A 46 -7.10 5.06 -9.59
N LEU A 47 -6.73 4.47 -8.47
CA LEU A 47 -6.28 5.18 -7.27
C LEU A 47 -5.02 5.99 -7.60
N ASP A 48 -4.04 5.35 -8.24
CA ASP A 48 -2.79 5.99 -8.63
C ASP A 48 -3.04 7.19 -9.56
N LEU A 49 -3.95 7.06 -10.52
CA LEU A 49 -4.35 8.16 -11.39
C LEU A 49 -4.91 9.35 -10.61
N VAL A 50 -5.92 9.12 -9.76
CA VAL A 50 -6.62 10.20 -9.04
C VAL A 50 -5.69 10.87 -8.03
N VAL A 51 -4.88 10.11 -7.29
CA VAL A 51 -3.91 10.66 -6.35
C VAL A 51 -2.81 11.42 -7.09
N SER A 52 -2.31 10.92 -8.21
CA SER A 52 -1.32 11.63 -9.04
C SER A 52 -1.88 12.95 -9.56
N GLU A 53 -3.11 12.95 -10.07
CA GLU A 53 -3.77 14.15 -10.57
C GLU A 53 -3.97 15.19 -9.46
N PHE A 54 -4.36 14.77 -8.26
CA PHE A 54 -4.46 15.68 -7.12
C PHE A 54 -3.10 16.29 -6.77
N LEU A 55 -2.06 15.46 -6.62
CA LEU A 55 -0.71 15.92 -6.27
C LEU A 55 -0.12 16.87 -7.32
N TYR A 56 -0.33 16.57 -8.60
CA TYR A 56 0.11 17.42 -9.71
C TYR A 56 -0.51 18.82 -9.66
N ASN A 57 -1.80 18.91 -9.34
CA ASN A 57 -2.51 20.18 -9.27
C ASN A 57 -2.31 20.93 -7.94
N MET A 58 -1.88 20.23 -6.89
CA MET A 58 -1.74 20.78 -5.54
C MET A 58 -0.55 21.76 -5.42
N ASP A 59 0.60 21.42 -6.02
CA ASP A 59 1.83 22.21 -5.88
C ASP A 59 2.71 22.11 -7.12
N SER A 60 2.73 23.19 -7.92
CA SER A 60 3.50 23.28 -9.17
C SER A 60 5.00 23.45 -8.97
N SER A 61 5.48 23.59 -7.73
CA SER A 61 6.91 23.66 -7.42
C SER A 61 7.58 22.28 -7.31
N LEU A 62 6.79 21.21 -7.17
CA LEU A 62 7.30 19.85 -7.00
C LEU A 62 7.79 19.28 -8.33
N ASN A 63 8.95 18.63 -8.30
CA ASN A 63 9.43 17.85 -9.44
C ASN A 63 8.82 16.44 -9.49
N GLU A 64 9.04 15.72 -10.60
CA GLU A 64 8.52 14.37 -10.81
C GLU A 64 8.91 13.40 -9.68
N GLY A 65 10.16 13.39 -9.22
CA GLY A 65 10.61 12.49 -8.16
C GLY A 65 9.95 12.79 -6.80
N GLU A 66 9.69 14.07 -6.51
CA GLU A 66 8.96 14.48 -5.30
C GLU A 66 7.49 14.08 -5.35
N LEU A 67 6.85 14.22 -6.52
CA LEU A 67 5.47 13.77 -6.76
C LEU A 67 5.36 12.25 -6.61
N THR A 68 6.27 11.49 -7.21
CA THR A 68 6.35 10.03 -7.08
C THR A 68 6.52 9.62 -5.62
N ARG A 69 7.43 10.24 -4.87
CA ARG A 69 7.62 9.97 -3.44
C ARG A 69 6.37 10.28 -2.61
N LYS A 70 5.71 11.42 -2.87
CA LYS A 70 4.44 11.78 -2.21
C LYS A 70 3.35 10.78 -2.52
N ARG A 71 3.16 10.38 -3.79
CA ARG A 71 2.18 9.36 -4.17
C ARG A 71 2.42 8.07 -3.42
N SER A 72 3.67 7.56 -3.44
CA SER A 72 4.03 6.33 -2.73
C SER A 72 3.73 6.37 -1.22
N ASN A 73 3.73 7.55 -0.59
CA ASN A 73 3.31 7.67 0.80
C ASN A 73 1.81 7.37 0.99
N TYR A 74 0.95 7.86 0.09
CA TYR A 74 -0.50 7.79 0.27
C TYR A 74 -1.18 6.59 -0.40
N VAL A 75 -0.48 5.86 -1.27
CA VAL A 75 -0.99 4.64 -1.93
C VAL A 75 -0.25 3.36 -1.49
N CYS A 76 0.59 3.43 -0.44
CA CYS A 76 1.24 2.23 0.08
C CYS A 76 0.29 1.39 0.95
N LYS A 77 0.57 0.09 1.10
CA LYS A 77 -0.23 -0.85 1.91
C LYS A 77 -0.62 -0.32 3.30
N LYS A 78 0.28 0.38 3.99
CA LYS A 78 -0.03 0.95 5.30
C LYS A 78 -1.10 2.05 5.24
N ALA A 79 -1.05 2.88 4.21
CA ALA A 79 -2.07 3.90 3.96
C ALA A 79 -3.41 3.25 3.62
N LEU A 80 -3.42 2.31 2.66
CA LEU A 80 -4.62 1.58 2.23
C LEU A 80 -5.28 0.81 3.38
N TYR A 81 -4.48 0.12 4.21
CA TYR A 81 -4.95 -0.51 5.43
C TYR A 81 -5.62 0.50 6.37
N THR A 82 -5.00 1.66 6.57
CA THR A 82 -5.55 2.72 7.43
C THR A 82 -6.91 3.19 6.90
N TYR A 83 -7.01 3.47 5.60
CA TYR A 83 -8.27 3.89 4.99
C TYR A 83 -9.34 2.82 5.11
N SER A 84 -9.00 1.55 4.86
CA SER A 84 -9.91 0.41 5.03
C SER A 84 -10.48 0.30 6.44
N MET A 85 -9.63 0.44 7.46
CA MET A 85 -10.04 0.37 8.87
C MET A 85 -10.95 1.56 9.24
N GLU A 86 -10.60 2.78 8.83
CA GLU A 86 -11.42 3.97 9.10
C GLU A 86 -12.80 3.91 8.43
N LEU A 87 -12.87 3.23 7.29
CA LEU A 87 -14.11 3.00 6.54
C LEU A 87 -14.90 1.77 7.02
N GLY A 88 -14.31 0.93 7.87
CA GLY A 88 -14.88 -0.33 8.33
C GLY A 88 -14.99 -1.40 7.24
N LEU A 89 -14.14 -1.34 6.21
CA LEU A 89 -14.10 -2.30 5.09
C LEU A 89 -13.67 -3.70 5.54
N ASP A 90 -12.82 -3.76 6.56
CA ASP A 90 -12.36 -4.99 7.21
C ASP A 90 -13.53 -5.90 7.66
N ASN A 91 -14.63 -5.30 8.13
CA ASN A 91 -15.81 -6.03 8.59
C ASN A 91 -16.58 -6.75 7.47
N HIS A 92 -16.25 -6.48 6.21
CA HIS A 92 -16.92 -7.05 5.04
C HIS A 92 -16.10 -8.15 4.34
N VAL A 93 -14.82 -8.29 4.69
CA VAL A 93 -13.91 -9.25 4.07
C VAL A 93 -14.36 -10.68 4.32
N LYS A 94 -14.45 -11.47 3.25
CA LYS A 94 -14.78 -12.89 3.27
C LYS A 94 -13.52 -13.72 3.08
N LEU A 95 -13.16 -14.48 4.10
CA LEU A 95 -12.02 -15.40 4.13
C LEU A 95 -12.54 -16.84 4.28
N GLY A 96 -11.78 -17.81 3.77
CA GLY A 96 -12.10 -19.23 3.97
C GLY A 96 -11.90 -19.63 5.42
N VAL A 97 -12.79 -20.46 5.97
CA VAL A 97 -12.75 -20.87 7.39
C VAL A 97 -11.50 -21.69 7.71
N GLY A 98 -10.98 -22.43 6.74
CA GLY A 98 -9.80 -23.28 6.89
C GLY A 98 -8.44 -22.56 6.80
N GLU A 99 -8.41 -21.29 6.42
CA GLU A 99 -7.16 -20.59 6.09
C GLU A 99 -6.43 -20.13 7.36
N GLN A 100 -5.18 -20.57 7.55
CA GLN A 100 -4.33 -20.14 8.66
C GLN A 100 -3.48 -18.94 8.24
N LEU A 101 -4.11 -17.78 8.13
CA LEU A 101 -3.42 -16.54 7.80
C LEU A 101 -2.70 -15.96 9.02
N SER A 102 -1.46 -15.54 8.81
CA SER A 102 -0.75 -14.68 9.73
C SER A 102 -1.41 -13.30 9.83
N ARG A 103 -1.10 -12.55 10.89
CA ARG A 103 -1.61 -11.18 11.03
C ARG A 103 -1.20 -10.29 9.85
N ARG A 104 0.01 -10.48 9.32
CA ARG A 104 0.53 -9.70 8.19
C ARG A 104 -0.23 -9.96 6.89
N GLU A 105 -0.61 -11.22 6.65
CA GLU A 105 -1.43 -11.58 5.49
C GLU A 105 -2.83 -10.95 5.62
N ILE A 106 -3.43 -10.98 6.81
CA ILE A 106 -4.72 -10.32 7.06
C ILE A 106 -4.61 -8.80 6.81
N ASP A 107 -3.57 -8.15 7.34
CA ASP A 107 -3.37 -6.70 7.13
C ASP A 107 -3.16 -6.38 5.64
N SER A 108 -2.50 -7.26 4.87
CA SER A 108 -2.38 -7.13 3.42
C SER A 108 -3.73 -7.22 2.72
N ILE A 109 -4.52 -8.25 3.02
CA ILE A 109 -5.84 -8.44 2.41
C ILE A 109 -6.75 -7.23 2.66
N ILE A 110 -6.71 -6.67 3.88
CA ILE A 110 -7.48 -5.47 4.22
C ILE A 110 -7.03 -4.25 3.40
N ALA A 111 -5.74 -4.14 3.09
CA ALA A 111 -5.23 -3.09 2.18
C ALA A 111 -5.72 -3.32 0.74
N ASP A 112 -5.60 -4.54 0.23
CA ASP A 112 -5.96 -4.91 -1.15
C ASP A 112 -7.48 -4.72 -1.39
N VAL A 113 -8.31 -4.93 -0.37
CA VAL A 113 -9.76 -4.67 -0.38
C VAL A 113 -10.10 -3.18 -0.60
N PHE A 114 -9.25 -2.25 -0.15
CA PHE A 114 -9.46 -0.83 -0.45
C PHE A 114 -9.41 -0.60 -1.96
N GLU A 115 -8.35 -1.08 -2.61
CA GLU A 115 -8.16 -0.95 -4.05
C GLU A 115 -9.29 -1.67 -4.80
N SER A 116 -9.64 -2.88 -4.36
CA SER A 116 -10.75 -3.61 -4.95
C SER A 116 -12.09 -2.86 -4.89
N PHE A 117 -12.38 -2.21 -3.76
CA PHE A 117 -13.55 -1.35 -3.61
C PHE A 117 -13.51 -0.14 -4.56
N ILE A 118 -12.33 0.46 -4.77
CA ILE A 118 -12.14 1.52 -5.77
C ILE A 118 -12.38 0.99 -7.19
N GLY A 119 -11.89 -0.21 -7.52
CA GLY A 119 -12.15 -0.87 -8.80
C GLY A 119 -13.64 -1.12 -9.05
N ALA A 120 -14.37 -1.61 -8.04
CA ALA A 120 -15.82 -1.79 -8.11
C ALA A 120 -16.54 -0.45 -8.32
N LEU A 121 -16.20 0.57 -7.55
CA LEU A 121 -16.79 1.91 -7.64
C LEU A 121 -16.56 2.53 -9.02
N TYR A 122 -15.35 2.39 -9.55
CA TYR A 122 -15.00 2.89 -10.88
C TYR A 122 -15.82 2.22 -11.98
N LEU A 123 -15.94 0.88 -11.96
CA LEU A 123 -16.71 0.16 -12.97
C LEU A 123 -18.21 0.46 -12.90
N ASP A 124 -18.74 0.70 -11.70
CA ASP A 124 -20.18 0.89 -11.48
C ASP A 124 -20.64 2.34 -11.68
N GLN A 125 -19.83 3.32 -11.27
CA GLN A 125 -20.21 4.74 -11.17
C GLN A 125 -19.28 5.69 -11.94
N GLY A 126 -18.14 5.19 -12.44
CA GLY A 126 -17.17 5.97 -13.21
C GLY A 126 -16.22 6.84 -12.36
N LEU A 127 -15.26 7.46 -13.04
CA LEU A 127 -14.16 8.19 -12.42
C LEU A 127 -14.60 9.37 -11.54
N SER A 128 -15.66 10.08 -11.91
CA SER A 128 -16.14 11.24 -11.15
C SER A 128 -16.56 10.87 -9.74
N MET A 129 -17.24 9.73 -9.57
CA MET A 129 -17.64 9.23 -8.26
C MET A 129 -16.43 8.79 -7.42
N VAL A 130 -15.43 8.17 -8.06
CA VAL A 130 -14.16 7.81 -7.39
C VAL A 130 -13.44 9.06 -6.88
N LYS A 131 -13.36 10.13 -7.69
CA LYS A 131 -12.78 11.41 -7.27
C LYS A 131 -13.50 11.99 -6.06
N GLU A 132 -14.84 12.01 -6.08
CA GLU A 132 -15.63 12.47 -4.94
C GLU A 132 -15.37 11.62 -3.69
N PHE A 133 -15.35 10.29 -3.83
CA PHE A 133 -15.08 9.39 -2.73
C PHE A 133 -13.69 9.63 -2.13
N LEU A 134 -12.64 9.67 -2.96
CA LEU A 134 -11.27 9.89 -2.53
C LEU A 134 -11.06 11.29 -1.92
N SER A 135 -11.79 12.30 -2.39
CA SER A 135 -11.75 13.65 -1.79
C SER A 135 -12.18 13.69 -0.32
N LYS A 136 -12.99 12.72 0.12
CA LYS A 136 -13.49 12.62 1.49
C LYS A 136 -12.76 11.57 2.33
N THR A 137 -11.90 10.76 1.72
CA THR A 137 -11.22 9.63 2.38
C THR A 137 -9.71 9.79 2.33
N VAL A 138 -9.10 9.76 1.15
CA VAL A 138 -7.63 9.78 0.98
C VAL A 138 -7.07 11.20 1.01
N ILE A 139 -7.71 12.14 0.33
CA ILE A 139 -7.19 13.52 0.19
C ILE A 139 -6.98 14.24 1.54
N PRO A 140 -7.86 14.10 2.55
CA PRO A 140 -7.62 14.70 3.87
C PRO A 140 -6.27 14.29 4.49
N HIS A 141 -5.81 13.05 4.30
CA HIS A 141 -4.50 12.61 4.78
C HIS A 141 -3.35 13.32 4.04
N ILE A 142 -3.55 13.61 2.74
CA ILE A 142 -2.57 14.36 1.94
C ILE A 142 -2.42 15.79 2.43
N GLU A 143 -3.54 16.46 2.69
CA GLU A 143 -3.60 17.83 3.18
C GLU A 143 -3.05 17.95 4.61
N ASN A 144 -3.35 16.97 5.47
CA ASN A 144 -2.82 16.87 6.82
C ASN A 144 -1.35 16.47 6.87
N LYS A 145 -0.77 16.06 5.73
CA LYS A 145 0.62 15.61 5.59
C LYS A 145 0.91 14.37 6.45
N ASP A 146 -0.04 13.46 6.54
CA ASP A 146 0.13 12.20 7.27
C ASP A 146 1.26 11.38 6.65
N ILE A 147 2.00 10.67 7.50
CA ILE A 147 3.18 9.91 7.06
C ILE A 147 2.95 8.42 7.28
N PHE A 148 2.75 7.71 6.17
CA PHE A 148 2.59 6.26 6.15
C PHE A 148 3.88 5.55 5.73
N PHE A 149 4.71 6.21 4.92
CA PHE A 149 5.93 5.65 4.38
C PHE A 149 7.06 6.68 4.36
N TYR A 150 8.22 6.26 4.84
CA TYR A 150 9.46 7.01 4.74
C TYR A 150 10.40 6.29 3.77
N ASP A 151 10.90 7.00 2.77
CA ASP A 151 11.82 6.45 1.78
C ASP A 151 13.29 6.68 2.15
N TYR A 152 13.70 6.09 3.27
CA TYR A 152 15.06 6.15 3.79
C TYR A 152 16.10 5.62 2.79
N LYS A 153 15.75 4.62 1.96
CA LYS A 153 16.65 4.09 0.92
C LYS A 153 17.03 5.16 -0.09
N SER A 154 16.04 5.89 -0.62
CA SER A 154 16.29 6.94 -1.62
C SER A 154 17.05 8.11 -0.99
N GLU A 155 16.69 8.48 0.24
CA GLU A 155 17.40 9.53 0.98
C GLU A 155 18.87 9.17 1.23
N LEU A 156 19.14 7.96 1.72
CA LEU A 156 20.50 7.46 1.91
C LEU A 156 21.27 7.40 0.59
N LYS A 157 20.62 6.97 -0.51
CA LYS A 157 21.24 6.95 -1.82
C LYS A 157 21.66 8.35 -2.27
N GLN A 158 20.77 9.34 -2.16
CA GLN A 158 21.09 10.72 -2.52
C GLN A 158 22.24 11.30 -1.69
N LEU A 159 22.27 11.01 -0.38
CA LEU A 159 23.36 11.42 0.50
C LEU A 159 24.69 10.79 0.09
N CYS A 160 24.70 9.48 -0.19
CA CYS A 160 25.87 8.76 -0.65
C CYS A 160 26.37 9.29 -2.00
N ASP A 161 25.49 9.48 -2.98
CA ASP A 161 25.84 10.01 -4.30
C ASP A 161 26.46 11.42 -4.18
N LYS A 162 25.93 12.28 -3.30
CA LYS A 162 26.48 13.63 -3.03
C LYS A 162 27.87 13.59 -2.39
N LYS A 163 28.16 12.57 -1.59
CA LYS A 163 29.45 12.37 -0.90
C LYS A 163 30.40 11.45 -1.68
N ASP A 164 30.05 11.02 -2.89
CA ASP A 164 30.79 10.05 -3.71
C ASP A 164 31.07 8.72 -2.95
N LEU A 165 30.07 8.24 -2.20
CA LEU A 165 30.12 7.00 -1.43
C LEU A 165 29.38 5.88 -2.17
N LYS A 166 29.97 4.69 -2.22
CA LYS A 166 29.33 3.51 -2.82
C LYS A 166 28.42 2.83 -1.82
N LEU A 167 27.11 2.87 -2.07
CA LEU A 167 26.06 2.19 -1.29
C LEU A 167 25.68 0.84 -1.92
N SER A 168 25.58 -0.21 -1.11
CA SER A 168 24.97 -1.49 -1.45
C SER A 168 24.18 -2.07 -0.25
N TYR A 169 23.36 -3.08 -0.50
CA TYR A 169 22.63 -3.79 0.55
C TYR A 169 22.94 -5.28 0.47
N ASP A 170 23.31 -5.87 1.61
CA ASP A 170 23.67 -7.28 1.72
C ASP A 170 22.64 -8.02 2.57
N LEU A 171 22.17 -9.19 2.09
CA LEU A 171 21.33 -10.09 2.88
C LEU A 171 22.21 -10.84 3.88
N ILE A 172 22.00 -10.56 5.17
CA ILE A 172 22.77 -11.16 6.25
C ILE A 172 22.10 -12.44 6.77
N LYS A 173 20.77 -12.44 6.85
CA LYS A 173 20.00 -13.57 7.36
C LYS A 173 18.60 -13.62 6.75
N GLU A 174 18.11 -14.82 6.49
CA GLU A 174 16.73 -15.11 6.10
C GLU A 174 16.24 -16.28 6.95
N GLU A 175 15.17 -16.09 7.70
CA GLU A 175 14.62 -17.11 8.61
C GLU A 175 13.10 -17.01 8.72
N GLY A 176 12.44 -18.04 9.28
CA GLY A 176 10.98 -18.08 9.41
C GLY A 176 10.31 -19.01 8.39
N ARG A 177 8.97 -19.07 8.46
CA ARG A 177 8.16 -19.92 7.57
C ARG A 177 8.06 -19.30 6.18
N PRO A 178 7.77 -20.06 5.11
CA PRO A 178 7.65 -19.51 3.76
C PRO A 178 6.71 -18.30 3.65
N HIS A 179 5.58 -18.32 4.37
CA HIS A 179 4.58 -17.25 4.44
C HIS A 179 4.83 -16.20 5.53
N ASP A 180 5.84 -16.38 6.39
CA ASP A 180 6.18 -15.44 7.46
C ASP A 180 7.69 -15.41 7.67
N LYS A 181 8.39 -14.96 6.63
CA LYS A 181 9.85 -14.81 6.64
C LYS A 181 10.23 -13.49 7.32
N THR A 182 11.40 -13.51 7.95
CA THR A 182 12.12 -12.34 8.43
C THR A 182 13.45 -12.26 7.69
N PHE A 183 13.70 -11.12 7.07
CA PHE A 183 14.92 -10.81 6.35
C PHE A 183 15.73 -9.82 7.15
N THR A 184 17.03 -10.05 7.31
CA THR A 184 17.98 -9.11 7.92
C THR A 184 18.92 -8.59 6.85
N MET A 185 18.88 -7.28 6.62
CA MET A 185 19.64 -6.60 5.59
C MET A 185 20.64 -5.64 6.22
N ALA A 186 21.84 -5.56 5.64
CA ALA A 186 22.85 -4.58 6.02
C ALA A 186 23.00 -3.51 4.93
N ALA A 187 23.01 -2.24 5.32
CA ALA A 187 23.39 -1.12 4.46
C ALA A 187 24.92 -0.98 4.51
N ILE A 188 25.57 -1.25 3.38
CA ILE A 188 27.03 -1.24 3.22
C ILE A 188 27.44 0.01 2.46
N ILE A 189 28.36 0.79 3.02
CA ILE A 189 28.87 2.04 2.44
C ILE A 189 30.39 1.97 2.44
N ASN A 190 31.00 2.04 1.25
CA ASN A 190 32.45 1.85 1.06
C ASN A 190 32.98 0.61 1.80
N SER A 191 32.27 -0.52 1.62
CA SER A 191 32.59 -1.84 2.19
C SER A 191 32.52 -1.92 3.72
N LYS A 192 31.90 -0.96 4.41
CA LYS A 192 31.63 -1.00 5.85
C LYS A 192 30.12 -1.02 6.10
N SER A 193 29.68 -1.76 7.10
CA SER A 193 28.27 -1.78 7.51
C SER A 193 27.93 -0.54 8.33
N TYR A 194 26.95 0.23 7.87
CA TYR A 194 26.43 1.42 8.58
C TYR A 194 25.05 1.16 9.20
N GLY A 195 24.26 0.26 8.64
CA GLY A 195 22.96 -0.12 9.19
C GLY A 195 22.77 -1.63 9.10
N LEU A 196 22.12 -2.20 10.11
CA LEU A 196 21.70 -3.60 10.11
C LEU A 196 20.30 -3.64 10.71
N SER A 197 19.33 -4.10 9.94
CA SER A 197 17.96 -4.22 10.43
C SER A 197 17.23 -5.38 9.78
N SER A 198 16.22 -5.87 10.50
CA SER A 198 15.30 -6.87 10.02
C SER A 198 13.98 -6.27 9.54
N GLY A 199 13.23 -7.04 8.76
CA GLY A 199 11.89 -6.71 8.25
C GLY A 199 11.18 -7.95 7.70
N GLY A 200 9.86 -7.87 7.51
CA GLY A 200 9.05 -8.96 6.95
C GLY A 200 9.25 -9.14 5.44
N SER A 201 9.86 -8.16 4.78
CA SER A 201 10.34 -8.27 3.39
C SER A 201 11.77 -7.73 3.27
N LYS A 202 12.48 -8.12 2.21
CA LYS A 202 13.79 -7.53 1.89
C LYS A 202 13.71 -6.00 1.76
N LYS A 203 12.68 -5.49 1.07
CA LYS A 203 12.46 -4.05 0.87
C LYS A 203 12.27 -3.31 2.21
N GLU A 204 11.49 -3.87 3.12
CA GLU A 204 11.28 -3.29 4.45
C GLU A 204 12.57 -3.32 5.29
N ALA A 205 13.27 -4.45 5.30
CA ALA A 205 14.54 -4.59 6.02
C ALA A 205 15.61 -3.61 5.51
N GLU A 206 15.67 -3.39 4.19
CA GLU A 206 16.55 -2.39 3.58
C GLU A 206 16.17 -0.95 3.97
N GLN A 207 14.87 -0.60 4.00
CA GLN A 207 14.43 0.73 4.47
C GLN A 207 14.83 0.97 5.93
N ASN A 208 14.65 -0.03 6.79
CA ASN A 208 15.04 0.07 8.19
C ASN A 208 16.57 0.15 8.35
N ALA A 209 17.33 -0.62 7.57
CA ALA A 209 18.79 -0.54 7.57
C ALA A 209 19.28 0.82 7.06
N ALA A 210 18.61 1.38 6.04
CA ALA A 210 18.91 2.70 5.52
C ALA A 210 18.70 3.81 6.56
N LYS A 211 17.60 3.72 7.32
CA LYS A 211 17.33 4.62 8.44
C LYS A 211 18.48 4.64 9.46
N ILE A 212 18.90 3.45 9.91
CA ILE A 212 20.01 3.33 10.86
C ILE A 212 21.31 3.89 10.27
N ALA A 213 21.56 3.68 8.97
CA ALA A 213 22.75 4.20 8.31
C ALA A 213 22.72 5.74 8.18
N LEU A 214 21.56 6.34 7.91
CA LEU A 214 21.37 7.79 7.90
C LEU A 214 21.70 8.41 9.26
N ASP A 215 21.27 7.79 10.36
CA ASP A 215 21.54 8.26 11.72
C ASP A 215 23.04 8.23 12.09
N LYS A 216 23.88 7.50 11.33
CA LYS A 216 25.33 7.36 11.57
C LYS A 216 26.22 8.19 10.64
N LEU A 217 25.66 8.83 9.61
CA LEU A 217 26.41 9.53 8.54
C LEU A 217 26.42 11.06 8.68
#